data_AF-A0A069CXM3-F1
#
_entry.id   AF-A0A069CXM3-F1
#
_cell.length_a   1.000
_cell.length_b   1.000
_cell.length_c   1.000
_cell.angle_alpha   90.00
_cell.angle_beta   90.00
_cell.angle_gamma   90.00
#
_symmetry.space_group_name_H-M   'P 1'
#
loop_
_entity.id
_entity.type
_entity.pdbx_description
1 polymer ?
#
loop_
_entity_poly.entity_id
_entity_poly.type
_entity_poly.pdbx_seq_one_letter_code
_entity_poly.pdbx_strand_id
1 'polypeptide(L)'
;MNSLPEIESTYRSQLLETQQRIASAKQQIYRIALLRISVFAGGVVATVYAWPLGAVVVVPVMLLFLVAFLYLVKVHNRCFYKKDYLEKKAEVNAQELQALGYDFSAFNAGEEFIDPAHSYSYDLDLFGNSSLFQSLNRTVIRRGELTLAEWMKHPLLKKGAIINRQEAVQELTANRVFRQKFRVLGLLYKGKLADEDEIRQWAQSPSRYYQKRVPKLLSVLIPVANAITLSLLLLDVIPASLFVLQVVIFALASTIYSRNITKIQSVYGAKMQILNTHSKLIELIENQYFRTANLGQLQLRFKQGNHSACLAVHKLSKLLNGLDQRNNILVAFVLNGLMFWELRQMMHIEAWKEAHASQLPDWLDALGEMDAYCSLATFAYNHPIMCTLAWLSIRFA
;
A
#
# COMPACT_ATOMS: atom_id res chain seq x y z
N MET A 1 27.85 -19.90 -9.97
CA MET A 1 26.83 -19.11 -10.69
C MET A 1 25.91 -20.10 -11.36
N ASN A 2 24.60 -19.89 -11.30
CA ASN A 2 23.64 -20.87 -11.81
C ASN A 2 23.65 -20.86 -13.34
N SER A 3 23.51 -22.04 -13.95
CA SER A 3 23.34 -22.16 -15.41
C SER A 3 21.93 -21.71 -15.83
N LEU A 4 21.75 -21.33 -17.11
CA LEU A 4 20.42 -20.96 -17.62
C LEU A 4 19.35 -22.06 -17.38
N PRO A 5 19.65 -23.36 -17.59
CA PRO A 5 18.71 -24.45 -17.25
C PRO A 5 18.37 -24.53 -15.75
N GLU A 6 19.32 -24.23 -14.86
CA GLU A 6 19.06 -24.20 -13.41
C GLU A 6 18.12 -23.04 -13.01
N ILE A 7 18.28 -21.88 -13.65
CA ILE A 7 17.40 -20.73 -13.44
C ILE A 7 15.98 -21.06 -13.92
N GLU A 8 15.85 -21.61 -15.13
CA GLU A 8 14.57 -21.99 -15.71
C GLU A 8 13.84 -23.07 -14.87
N SER A 9 14.57 -24.12 -14.46
CA SER A 9 14.02 -25.17 -13.59
C SER A 9 13.60 -24.64 -12.22
N THR A 10 14.31 -23.64 -11.68
CA THR A 10 13.90 -22.95 -10.46
C THR A 10 12.56 -22.25 -10.65
N TYR A 11 12.39 -21.45 -11.71
CA TYR A 11 11.12 -20.76 -11.94
C TYR A 11 9.97 -21.73 -12.23
N ARG A 12 10.21 -22.81 -12.99
CA ARG A 12 9.22 -23.87 -13.23
C ARG A 12 8.79 -24.58 -11.94
N SER A 13 9.74 -24.97 -11.09
CA SER A 13 9.41 -25.62 -9.82
C SER A 13 8.61 -24.71 -8.89
N GLN A 14 8.97 -23.43 -8.81
CA GLN A 14 8.21 -22.44 -8.04
C GLN A 14 6.82 -22.19 -8.62
N LEU A 15 6.67 -22.16 -9.94
CA LEU A 15 5.38 -22.00 -10.60
C LEU A 15 4.45 -23.18 -10.28
N LEU A 16 4.94 -24.41 -10.42
CA LEU A 16 4.19 -25.63 -10.10
C LEU A 16 3.78 -25.67 -8.62
N GLU A 17 4.72 -25.41 -7.70
CA GLU A 17 4.43 -25.35 -6.26
C GLU A 17 3.38 -24.27 -5.95
N THR A 18 3.49 -23.11 -6.59
CA THR A 18 2.55 -22.00 -6.37
C THR A 18 1.16 -22.34 -6.91
N GLN A 19 1.05 -22.98 -8.08
CA GLN A 19 -0.22 -23.44 -8.64
C GLN A 19 -0.93 -24.47 -7.74
N GLN A 20 -0.19 -25.43 -7.17
CA GLN A 20 -0.74 -26.38 -6.19
C GLN A 20 -1.28 -25.66 -4.96
N ARG A 21 -0.51 -24.70 -4.42
CA ARG A 21 -0.94 -23.89 -3.26
C ARG A 21 -2.17 -23.03 -3.56
N ILE A 22 -2.32 -22.51 -4.78
CA ILE A 22 -3.52 -21.78 -5.22
C ILE A 22 -4.74 -22.72 -5.20
N ALA A 23 -4.61 -23.94 -5.73
CA ALA A 23 -5.69 -24.93 -5.72
C ALA A 23 -6.14 -25.26 -4.27
N SER A 24 -5.19 -25.49 -3.36
CA SER A 24 -5.49 -25.71 -1.94
C SER A 24 -6.15 -24.48 -1.29
N ALA A 25 -5.71 -23.26 -1.62
CA ALA A 25 -6.33 -22.04 -1.11
C ALA A 25 -7.77 -21.87 -1.60
N LYS A 26 -8.06 -22.17 -2.89
CA LYS A 26 -9.41 -22.16 -3.44
C LYS A 26 -10.33 -23.16 -2.74
N GLN A 27 -9.85 -24.37 -2.44
CA GLN A 27 -10.61 -25.35 -1.66
C GLN A 27 -10.91 -24.86 -0.23
N GLN A 28 -9.93 -24.24 0.45
CA GLN A 28 -10.14 -23.67 1.77
C GLN A 28 -11.19 -22.55 1.75
N ILE A 29 -11.12 -21.65 0.75
CA ILE A 29 -12.09 -20.57 0.55
C ILE A 29 -13.50 -21.14 0.38
N TYR A 30 -13.66 -22.19 -0.44
CA TYR A 30 -14.94 -22.86 -0.66
C TYR A 30 -15.50 -23.48 0.64
N ARG A 31 -14.67 -24.23 1.39
CA ARG A 31 -15.07 -24.84 2.66
C ARG A 31 -15.51 -23.78 3.70
N ILE A 32 -14.77 -22.67 3.79
CA ILE A 32 -15.13 -21.57 4.70
C ILE A 32 -16.42 -20.87 4.24
N ALA A 33 -16.63 -20.71 2.93
CA ALA A 33 -17.86 -20.13 2.40
C ALA A 33 -19.07 -21.01 2.73
N LEU A 34 -18.96 -22.34 2.56
CA LEU A 34 -20.01 -23.28 2.95
C LEU A 34 -20.26 -23.23 4.47
N LEU A 35 -19.21 -23.24 5.28
CA LEU A 35 -19.32 -23.15 6.74
C LEU A 35 -20.01 -21.86 7.19
N ARG A 36 -19.76 -20.72 6.53
CA ARG A 36 -20.45 -19.45 6.80
C ARG A 36 -21.96 -19.55 6.54
N ILE A 37 -22.35 -20.21 5.45
CA ILE A 37 -23.77 -20.44 5.12
C ILE A 37 -24.39 -21.35 6.18
N SER A 38 -23.72 -22.43 6.57
CA SER A 38 -24.19 -23.33 7.63
C SER A 38 -24.33 -22.64 8.99
N VAL A 39 -23.36 -21.81 9.38
CA VAL A 39 -23.42 -21.02 10.63
C VAL A 39 -24.56 -20.01 10.57
N PHE A 40 -24.75 -19.33 9.45
CA PHE A 40 -25.86 -18.38 9.29
C PHE A 40 -27.23 -19.07 9.37
N ALA A 41 -27.44 -20.13 8.57
CA ALA A 41 -28.68 -20.90 8.58
C ALA A 41 -28.94 -21.55 9.95
N GLY A 42 -27.91 -22.14 10.57
CA GLY A 42 -27.98 -22.70 11.92
C GLY A 42 -28.31 -21.65 12.97
N GLY A 43 -27.79 -20.43 12.84
CA GLY A 43 -28.10 -19.31 13.72
C GLY A 43 -29.56 -18.86 13.62
N VAL A 44 -30.11 -18.78 12.40
CA VAL A 44 -31.53 -18.49 12.18
C VAL A 44 -32.41 -19.57 12.82
N VAL A 45 -32.12 -20.85 12.55
CA VAL A 45 -32.85 -21.98 13.13
C VAL A 45 -32.78 -21.97 14.65
N ALA A 46 -31.58 -21.84 15.23
CA ALA A 46 -31.38 -21.78 16.68
C ALA A 46 -32.13 -20.62 17.32
N THR A 47 -32.19 -19.47 16.66
CA THR A 47 -32.93 -18.29 17.13
C THR A 47 -34.44 -18.54 17.15
N VAL A 48 -34.98 -19.18 16.11
CA VAL A 48 -36.42 -19.54 16.02
C VAL A 48 -36.80 -20.54 17.13
N TYR A 49 -35.99 -21.58 17.33
CA TYR A 49 -36.22 -22.57 18.41
C TYR A 49 -36.03 -21.99 19.82
N ALA A 50 -35.13 -21.02 19.98
CA ALA A 50 -34.91 -20.34 21.26
C ALA A 50 -35.96 -19.27 21.57
N TRP A 51 -36.76 -18.85 20.58
CA TRP A 51 -37.76 -17.78 20.74
C TRP A 51 -38.73 -17.99 21.91
N PRO A 52 -39.27 -19.20 22.16
CA PRO A 52 -40.16 -19.45 23.29
C PRO A 52 -39.47 -19.37 24.67
N LEU A 53 -38.14 -19.48 24.73
CA LEU A 53 -37.35 -19.46 25.98
C LEU A 53 -37.09 -18.03 26.48
N GLY A 54 -37.52 -17.01 25.73
CA GLY A 54 -37.41 -15.60 26.11
C GLY A 54 -36.06 -14.95 25.77
N ALA A 55 -36.03 -13.62 25.89
CA ALA A 55 -34.91 -12.79 25.43
C ALA A 55 -33.55 -13.13 26.08
N VAL A 56 -33.57 -13.62 27.32
CA VAL A 56 -32.37 -14.00 28.08
C VAL A 56 -31.59 -15.14 27.40
N VAL A 57 -32.27 -16.02 26.66
CA VAL A 57 -31.63 -17.12 25.91
C VAL A 57 -31.38 -16.74 24.44
N VAL A 58 -32.33 -16.04 23.82
CA VAL A 58 -32.25 -15.65 22.40
C VAL A 58 -31.05 -14.72 22.13
N VAL A 59 -30.82 -13.73 22.98
CA VAL A 59 -29.75 -12.72 22.77
C VAL A 59 -28.36 -13.36 22.80
N PRO A 60 -27.98 -14.19 23.80
CA PRO A 60 -26.70 -14.92 23.78
C PRO A 60 -26.54 -15.85 22.58
N VAL A 61 -27.60 -16.55 22.15
CA VAL A 61 -27.56 -17.44 20.98
C VAL A 61 -27.28 -16.62 19.71
N MET A 62 -28.01 -15.52 19.48
CA MET A 62 -27.74 -14.65 18.33
C MET A 62 -26.32 -14.09 18.37
N LEU A 63 -25.85 -13.65 19.54
CA LEU A 63 -24.50 -13.11 19.70
C LEU A 63 -23.42 -14.15 19.41
N LEU A 64 -23.59 -15.39 19.89
CA LEU A 64 -22.68 -16.50 19.63
C LEU A 64 -22.53 -16.75 18.12
N PHE A 65 -23.64 -16.87 17.40
CA PHE A 65 -23.64 -17.09 15.95
C PHE A 65 -23.09 -15.89 15.18
N LEU A 66 -23.38 -14.66 15.62
CA LEU A 66 -22.82 -13.44 15.04
C LEU A 66 -21.29 -13.41 15.18
N VAL A 67 -20.76 -13.69 16.38
CA VAL A 67 -19.32 -13.74 16.64
C VAL A 67 -18.66 -14.84 15.80
N ALA A 68 -19.26 -16.03 15.74
CA ALA A 68 -18.77 -17.13 14.90
C ALA A 68 -18.75 -16.74 13.42
N PHE A 69 -19.82 -16.10 12.92
CA PHE A 69 -19.90 -15.64 11.53
C PHE A 69 -18.84 -14.58 11.22
N LEU A 70 -18.67 -13.57 12.09
CA LEU A 70 -17.66 -12.52 11.92
C LEU A 70 -16.23 -13.08 11.95
N TYR A 71 -15.97 -14.07 12.82
CA TYR A 71 -14.70 -14.79 12.84
C TYR A 71 -14.45 -15.49 11.50
N LEU A 72 -15.44 -16.20 10.95
CA LEU A 72 -15.32 -16.86 9.66
C LEU A 72 -15.13 -15.88 8.50
N VAL A 73 -15.74 -14.70 8.54
CA VAL A 73 -15.49 -13.62 7.57
C VAL A 73 -14.01 -13.21 7.61
N LYS A 74 -13.43 -13.05 8.80
CA LYS A 74 -12.00 -12.71 8.95
C LYS A 74 -11.09 -13.81 8.38
N VAL A 75 -11.38 -15.08 8.67
CA VAL A 75 -10.62 -16.22 8.12
C VAL A 75 -10.76 -16.28 6.60
N HIS A 76 -11.97 -16.10 6.07
CA HIS A 76 -12.24 -16.07 4.63
C HIS A 76 -11.40 -14.99 3.93
N ASN A 77 -11.40 -13.76 4.45
CA ASN A 77 -10.62 -12.65 3.91
C ASN A 77 -9.11 -12.94 3.94
N ARG A 78 -8.62 -13.60 4.99
CA ARG A 78 -7.20 -14.01 5.08
C ARG A 78 -6.85 -15.08 4.03
N CYS A 79 -7.73 -16.05 3.80
CA CYS A 79 -7.54 -17.07 2.76
C CYS A 79 -7.59 -16.45 1.35
N PHE A 80 -8.50 -15.49 1.12
CA PHE A 80 -8.60 -14.77 -0.14
C PHE A 80 -7.32 -13.98 -0.44
N TYR A 81 -6.83 -13.21 0.54
CA TYR A 81 -5.55 -12.50 0.44
C TYR A 81 -4.38 -13.43 0.11
N LYS A 82 -4.29 -14.59 0.78
CA LYS A 82 -3.27 -15.61 0.48
C LYS A 82 -3.37 -16.11 -0.95
N LYS A 83 -4.59 -16.33 -1.46
CA LYS A 83 -4.83 -16.77 -2.84
C LYS A 83 -4.37 -15.68 -3.83
N ASP A 84 -4.74 -14.42 -3.63
CA ASP A 84 -4.32 -13.31 -4.51
C ASP A 84 -2.79 -13.14 -4.53
N TYR A 85 -2.13 -13.23 -3.37
CA TYR A 85 -0.68 -13.20 -3.27
C TYR A 85 -0.02 -14.35 -4.07
N LEU A 86 -0.56 -15.56 -3.97
CA LEU A 86 -0.05 -16.72 -4.70
C LEU A 86 -0.30 -16.57 -6.21
N GLU A 87 -1.45 -16.06 -6.63
CA GLU A 87 -1.76 -15.78 -8.03
C GLU A 87 -0.75 -14.78 -8.61
N LYS A 88 -0.45 -13.69 -7.89
CA LYS A 88 0.61 -12.74 -8.30
C LYS A 88 2.01 -13.35 -8.29
N LYS A 89 2.33 -14.25 -7.37
CA LYS A 89 3.60 -15.00 -7.40
C LYS A 89 3.70 -15.91 -8.63
N ALA A 90 2.61 -16.57 -9.02
CA ALA A 90 2.57 -17.39 -10.22
C ALA A 90 2.74 -16.53 -11.49
N GLU A 91 2.05 -15.38 -11.55
CA GLU A 91 2.18 -14.40 -12.62
C GLU A 91 3.64 -13.95 -12.80
N VAL A 92 4.31 -13.52 -11.71
CA VAL A 92 5.73 -13.12 -11.76
C VAL A 92 6.62 -14.23 -12.31
N ASN A 93 6.47 -15.47 -11.82
CA ASN A 93 7.30 -16.58 -12.30
C ASN A 93 7.04 -16.93 -13.77
N ALA A 94 5.78 -16.85 -14.22
CA ALA A 94 5.43 -17.08 -15.61
C ALA A 94 6.03 -16.00 -16.52
N GLN A 95 5.96 -14.73 -16.11
CA GLN A 95 6.58 -13.60 -16.82
C GLN A 95 8.10 -13.78 -16.93
N GLU A 96 8.77 -14.23 -15.86
CA GLU A 96 10.22 -14.49 -15.92
C GLU A 96 10.58 -15.65 -16.85
N LEU A 97 9.77 -16.72 -16.88
CA LEU A 97 9.97 -17.82 -17.83
C LEU A 97 9.83 -17.36 -19.29
N GLN A 98 8.84 -16.49 -19.58
CA GLN A 98 8.68 -15.88 -20.90
C GLN A 98 9.87 -14.99 -21.26
N ALA A 99 10.32 -14.17 -20.31
CA ALA A 99 11.46 -13.28 -20.48
C ALA A 99 12.78 -14.02 -20.78
N LEU A 100 12.99 -15.20 -20.17
CA LEU A 100 14.13 -16.06 -20.50
C LEU A 100 14.08 -16.58 -21.95
N GLY A 101 12.87 -16.69 -22.52
CA GLY A 101 12.63 -16.99 -23.93
C GLY A 101 12.61 -15.75 -24.84
N TYR A 102 13.11 -14.60 -24.38
CA TYR A 102 13.11 -13.31 -25.09
C TYR A 102 11.72 -12.73 -25.42
N ASP A 103 10.67 -13.18 -24.73
CA ASP A 103 9.36 -12.54 -24.76
C ASP A 103 9.22 -11.57 -23.59
N PHE A 104 9.30 -10.27 -23.89
CA PHE A 104 9.20 -9.17 -22.92
C PHE A 104 7.85 -8.46 -22.94
N SER A 105 6.85 -9.00 -23.64
CA SER A 105 5.52 -8.36 -23.84
C SER A 105 4.79 -8.04 -22.52
N ALA A 106 5.10 -8.74 -21.44
CA ALA A 106 4.53 -8.49 -20.12
C ALA A 106 5.08 -7.24 -19.41
N PHE A 107 6.18 -6.66 -19.90
CA PHE A 107 6.86 -5.51 -19.29
C PHE A 107 6.60 -4.24 -20.09
N ASN A 108 6.55 -3.11 -19.39
CA ASN A 108 6.40 -1.81 -20.05
C ASN A 108 7.66 -1.50 -20.86
N ALA A 109 7.43 -1.20 -22.14
CA ALA A 109 8.42 -0.81 -23.13
C ALA A 109 9.04 0.57 -22.88
N GLY A 110 8.39 1.43 -22.06
CA GLY A 110 8.87 2.77 -21.77
C GLY A 110 8.75 3.71 -22.96
N GLU A 111 7.73 3.53 -23.81
CA GLU A 111 7.51 4.35 -25.02
C GLU A 111 7.49 5.85 -24.74
N GLU A 112 7.02 6.25 -23.56
CA GLU A 112 6.99 7.64 -23.09
C GLU A 112 8.38 8.26 -22.80
N PHE A 113 9.44 7.45 -22.77
CA PHE A 113 10.82 7.89 -22.57
C PHE A 113 11.62 8.02 -23.87
N ILE A 114 11.00 7.73 -25.02
CA ILE A 114 11.63 7.89 -26.32
C ILE A 114 11.89 9.38 -26.55
N ASP A 115 13.17 9.73 -26.65
CA ASP A 115 13.64 11.08 -26.95
C ASP A 115 14.59 11.03 -28.16
N PRO A 116 14.13 11.40 -29.37
CA PRO A 116 14.96 11.47 -30.56
C PRO A 116 16.10 12.49 -30.48
N ALA A 117 16.02 13.47 -29.57
CA ALA A 117 17.05 14.50 -29.40
C ALA A 117 18.17 14.06 -28.43
N HIS A 118 17.99 12.97 -27.69
CA HIS A 118 18.99 12.48 -26.76
C HIS A 118 20.14 11.78 -27.48
N SER A 119 21.38 12.01 -27.02
CA SER A 119 22.62 11.74 -27.78
C SER A 119 22.85 10.30 -28.24
N TYR A 120 22.11 9.32 -27.71
CA TYR A 120 22.29 7.91 -28.06
C TYR A 120 21.04 7.04 -27.81
N SER A 121 20.00 7.54 -27.13
CA SER A 121 18.94 6.65 -26.64
C SER A 121 18.02 6.16 -27.75
N TYR A 122 17.86 6.95 -28.80
CA TYR A 122 17.10 6.58 -29.98
C TYR A 122 17.88 5.56 -30.82
N ASP A 123 19.17 5.82 -31.10
CA ASP A 123 20.01 4.94 -31.92
C ASP A 123 20.28 3.56 -31.30
N LEU A 124 20.34 3.49 -29.96
CA LEU A 124 20.55 2.24 -29.23
C LEU A 124 19.25 1.49 -28.89
N ASP A 125 18.10 1.93 -29.42
CA ASP A 125 16.77 1.39 -29.12
C ASP A 125 16.57 1.18 -27.61
N LEU A 126 16.90 2.20 -26.82
CA LEU A 126 16.84 2.08 -25.36
C LEU A 126 15.42 1.90 -24.85
N PHE A 127 14.44 2.47 -25.54
CA PHE A 127 13.03 2.46 -25.16
C PHE A 127 12.15 2.05 -26.34
N GLY A 128 10.94 1.58 -26.06
CA GLY A 128 10.01 1.04 -27.08
C GLY A 128 9.92 -0.48 -27.07
N ASN A 129 9.18 -1.04 -28.01
CA ASN A 129 8.92 -2.48 -28.07
C ASN A 129 10.20 -3.25 -28.43
N SER A 130 10.47 -4.33 -27.69
CA SER A 130 11.70 -5.12 -27.75
C SER A 130 12.99 -4.35 -27.42
N SER A 131 12.87 -3.22 -26.71
CA SER A 131 14.01 -2.39 -26.30
C SER A 131 14.83 -2.98 -25.16
N LEU A 132 16.03 -2.43 -24.96
CA LEU A 132 16.85 -2.75 -23.79
C LEU A 132 16.10 -2.45 -22.48
N PHE A 133 15.37 -1.34 -22.40
CA PHE A 133 14.57 -1.00 -21.23
C PHE A 133 13.50 -2.05 -20.96
N GLN A 134 12.75 -2.48 -21.97
CA GLN A 134 11.73 -3.52 -21.80
C GLN A 134 12.34 -4.84 -21.31
N SER A 135 13.53 -5.18 -21.84
CA SER A 135 14.27 -6.36 -21.41
C SER A 135 14.80 -6.26 -19.97
N LEU A 136 14.98 -5.06 -19.42
CA LEU A 136 15.48 -4.77 -18.07
C LEU A 136 14.37 -4.56 -17.04
N ASN A 137 13.22 -4.05 -17.45
CA ASN A 137 12.16 -3.52 -16.59
C ASN A 137 11.35 -4.61 -15.87
N ARG A 138 11.41 -4.61 -14.53
CA ARG A 138 10.58 -5.39 -13.59
C ARG A 138 10.01 -4.48 -12.50
N THR A 139 10.06 -3.17 -12.74
CA THR A 139 9.59 -2.17 -11.78
C THR A 139 8.10 -2.32 -11.54
N VAL A 140 7.67 -2.04 -10.31
CA VAL A 140 6.27 -2.15 -9.88
C VAL A 140 5.68 -0.81 -9.46
N ILE A 141 6.51 0.24 -9.42
CA ILE A 141 6.16 1.60 -9.04
C ILE A 141 6.61 2.54 -10.15
N ARG A 142 5.79 3.58 -10.41
CA ARG A 142 6.08 4.59 -11.42
C ARG A 142 7.41 5.30 -11.17
N ARG A 143 7.69 5.74 -9.94
CA ARG A 143 9.00 6.30 -9.58
C ARG A 143 10.17 5.38 -9.90
N GLY A 144 10.02 4.07 -9.70
CA GLY A 144 11.04 3.08 -10.02
C GLY A 144 11.32 3.00 -11.51
N GLU A 145 10.26 2.99 -12.30
CA GLU A 145 10.33 3.04 -13.76
C GLU A 145 11.03 4.29 -14.28
N LEU A 146 10.65 5.47 -13.78
CA LEU A 146 11.29 6.75 -14.06
C LEU A 146 12.77 6.73 -13.67
N THR A 147 13.10 6.21 -12.49
CA THR A 147 14.47 6.13 -11.98
C THR A 147 15.33 5.21 -12.86
N LEU A 148 14.79 4.07 -13.29
CA LEU A 148 15.47 3.14 -14.18
C LEU A 148 15.73 3.78 -15.55
N ALA A 149 14.72 4.43 -16.13
CA ALA A 149 14.86 5.13 -17.42
C ALA A 149 15.92 6.25 -17.32
N GLU A 150 15.92 7.01 -16.23
CA GLU A 150 16.91 8.05 -15.98
C GLU A 150 18.33 7.50 -15.87
N TRP A 151 18.51 6.37 -15.18
CA TRP A 151 19.82 5.71 -15.10
C TRP A 151 20.34 5.18 -16.44
N MET A 152 19.45 4.86 -17.37
CA MET A 152 19.81 4.42 -18.73
C MET A 152 20.17 5.60 -19.65
N LYS A 153 19.45 6.73 -19.53
CA LYS A 153 19.76 7.98 -20.26
C LYS A 153 21.00 8.70 -19.72
N HIS A 154 21.31 8.53 -18.44
CA HIS A 154 22.43 9.24 -17.79
C HIS A 154 23.29 8.27 -16.97
N PRO A 155 24.22 7.54 -17.63
CA PRO A 155 25.13 6.61 -16.98
C PRO A 155 26.08 7.34 -16.03
N LEU A 156 26.45 6.65 -14.95
CA LEU A 156 27.43 7.16 -14.01
C LEU A 156 28.82 7.22 -14.65
N LEU A 157 29.52 8.33 -14.50
CA LEU A 157 30.88 8.52 -15.01
C LEU A 157 31.97 8.30 -13.94
N LYS A 158 31.61 8.37 -12.66
CA LYS A 158 32.55 8.24 -11.54
C LYS A 158 32.69 6.77 -11.13
N LYS A 159 33.91 6.23 -11.19
CA LYS A 159 34.25 4.84 -10.80
C LYS A 159 33.65 4.41 -9.46
N GLY A 160 33.80 5.24 -8.41
CA GLY A 160 33.26 4.92 -7.08
C GLY A 160 31.74 4.76 -7.06
N ALA A 161 31.01 5.62 -7.78
CA ALA A 161 29.55 5.52 -7.87
C ALA A 161 29.10 4.29 -8.65
N ILE A 162 29.84 3.93 -9.72
CA ILE A 162 29.60 2.72 -10.50
C ILE A 162 29.77 1.47 -9.63
N ILE A 163 30.87 1.37 -8.89
CA ILE A 163 31.15 0.24 -7.98
C ILE A 163 30.06 0.13 -6.92
N ASN A 164 29.68 1.25 -6.27
CA ASN A 164 28.61 1.24 -5.26
C ASN A 164 27.26 0.75 -5.81
N ARG A 165 26.93 1.08 -7.07
CA ARG A 165 25.71 0.57 -7.74
C ARG A 165 25.84 -0.91 -8.06
N GLN A 166 26.99 -1.35 -8.57
CA GLN A 166 27.28 -2.74 -8.89
C GLN A 166 27.18 -3.64 -7.65
N GLU A 167 27.77 -3.23 -6.52
CA GLU A 167 27.71 -3.96 -5.26
C GLU A 167 26.27 -4.12 -4.77
N ALA A 168 25.47 -3.04 -4.82
CA ALA A 168 24.05 -3.08 -4.46
C ALA A 168 23.27 -4.07 -5.35
N VAL A 169 23.50 -4.04 -6.66
CA VAL A 169 22.88 -4.98 -7.61
C VAL A 169 23.31 -6.41 -7.30
N GLN A 170 24.60 -6.67 -7.06
CA GLN A 170 25.11 -8.00 -6.72
C GLN A 170 24.51 -8.57 -5.43
N GLU A 171 24.46 -7.76 -4.36
CA GLU A 171 23.84 -8.14 -3.10
C GLU A 171 22.38 -8.54 -3.33
N LEU A 172 21.63 -7.68 -4.03
CA LEU A 172 20.24 -7.97 -4.32
C LEU A 172 20.09 -9.18 -5.21
N THR A 173 20.95 -9.41 -6.21
CA THR A 173 20.94 -10.57 -7.13
C THR A 173 21.03 -11.88 -6.37
N ALA A 174 21.81 -11.94 -5.29
CA ALA A 174 21.88 -13.11 -4.41
C ALA A 174 20.56 -13.32 -3.62
N ASN A 175 19.86 -12.24 -3.23
CA ASN A 175 18.65 -12.31 -2.42
C ASN A 175 17.35 -12.44 -3.26
N ARG A 176 17.15 -13.61 -3.89
CA ARG A 176 15.98 -13.87 -4.74
C ARG A 176 14.65 -13.73 -3.99
N VAL A 177 14.61 -14.19 -2.74
CA VAL A 177 13.38 -14.17 -1.93
C VAL A 177 12.90 -12.74 -1.70
N PHE A 178 13.82 -11.81 -1.40
CA PHE A 178 13.49 -10.39 -1.26
C PHE A 178 12.95 -9.81 -2.55
N ARG A 179 13.67 -9.94 -3.68
CA ARG A 179 13.25 -9.36 -4.98
C ARG A 179 11.88 -9.87 -5.43
N GLN A 180 11.66 -11.18 -5.31
CA GLN A 180 10.37 -11.79 -5.70
C GLN A 180 9.24 -11.30 -4.78
N LYS A 181 9.46 -11.26 -3.45
CA LYS A 181 8.47 -10.73 -2.51
C LYS A 181 8.16 -9.26 -2.81
N PHE A 182 9.18 -8.45 -3.07
CA PHE A 182 9.04 -7.03 -3.40
C PHE A 182 8.15 -6.85 -4.63
N ARG A 183 8.45 -7.55 -5.72
CA ARG A 183 7.66 -7.48 -6.95
C ARG A 183 6.22 -8.00 -6.77
N VAL A 184 6.04 -9.12 -6.08
CA VAL A 184 4.69 -9.67 -5.81
C VAL A 184 3.86 -8.69 -5.00
N LEU A 185 4.43 -8.08 -3.95
CA LEU A 185 3.74 -7.08 -3.14
C LEU A 185 3.40 -5.83 -3.95
N GLY A 186 4.30 -5.34 -4.80
CA GLY A 186 4.04 -4.18 -5.64
C GLY A 186 2.91 -4.43 -6.66
N LEU A 187 2.91 -5.60 -7.30
CA LEU A 187 1.86 -5.98 -8.25
C LEU A 187 0.51 -6.31 -7.60
N LEU A 188 0.52 -6.85 -6.37
CA LEU A 188 -0.70 -7.20 -5.63
C LEU A 188 -1.57 -5.97 -5.34
N TYR A 189 -0.94 -4.82 -5.20
CA TYR A 189 -1.62 -3.58 -4.86
C TYR A 189 -1.35 -2.48 -5.89
N LYS A 190 -1.11 -2.84 -7.15
CA LYS A 190 -0.92 -1.89 -8.25
C LYS A 190 -2.17 -1.02 -8.38
N GLY A 191 -2.16 0.13 -7.72
CA GLY A 191 -3.21 1.13 -7.83
C GLY A 191 -3.15 1.77 -9.22
N LYS A 192 -4.27 2.37 -9.65
CA LYS A 192 -4.23 3.31 -10.80
C LYS A 192 -3.19 4.38 -10.47
N LEU A 193 -2.27 4.66 -11.41
CA LEU A 193 -1.21 5.65 -11.26
C LEU A 193 -1.73 6.88 -10.50
N ALA A 194 -1.37 6.99 -9.21
CA ALA A 194 -1.46 8.28 -8.57
C ALA A 194 -0.37 9.10 -9.20
N ASP A 195 -0.75 10.25 -9.74
CA ASP A 195 0.21 11.25 -10.13
C ASP A 195 1.02 11.63 -8.89
N GLU A 196 2.29 11.24 -8.85
CA GLU A 196 3.21 11.52 -7.74
C GLU A 196 3.32 13.03 -7.52
N ASP A 197 3.14 13.82 -8.58
CA ASP A 197 3.12 15.28 -8.51
C ASP A 197 1.95 15.79 -7.68
N GLU A 198 0.78 15.15 -7.75
CA GLU A 198 -0.35 15.56 -6.90
C GLU A 198 -0.15 15.19 -5.43
N ILE A 199 0.48 14.05 -5.14
CA ILE A 199 0.85 13.69 -3.76
C ILE A 199 1.85 14.72 -3.21
N ARG A 200 2.82 15.12 -4.03
CA ARG A 200 3.81 16.14 -3.69
C ARG A 200 3.16 17.52 -3.51
N GLN A 201 2.25 17.93 -4.39
CA GLN A 201 1.49 19.18 -4.27
C GLN A 201 0.65 19.20 -3.00
N TRP A 202 -0.01 18.08 -2.67
CA TRP A 202 -0.74 17.98 -1.42
C TRP A 202 0.19 18.13 -0.21
N ALA A 203 1.34 17.44 -0.20
CA ALA A 203 2.32 17.52 0.87
C ALA A 203 2.80 18.97 1.10
N GLN A 204 2.96 19.74 0.02
CA GLN A 204 3.40 21.15 0.06
C GLN A 204 2.27 22.16 0.33
N SER A 205 1.00 21.79 0.14
CA SER A 205 -0.12 22.70 0.36
C SER A 205 -0.21 23.14 1.84
N PRO A 206 -0.74 24.33 2.17
CA PRO A 206 -0.80 24.78 3.56
C PRO A 206 -1.85 24.02 4.38
N SER A 207 -1.57 23.79 5.67
CA SER A 207 -2.53 23.23 6.64
C SER A 207 -3.57 24.27 7.06
N ARG A 208 -4.85 24.03 6.77
CA ARG A 208 -5.90 25.05 6.90
C ARG A 208 -6.60 25.03 8.26
N TYR A 209 -6.62 23.89 8.95
CA TYR A 209 -7.39 23.68 10.18
C TYR A 209 -6.51 23.52 11.42
N TYR A 210 -5.40 22.79 11.30
CA TYR A 210 -4.47 22.46 12.39
C TYR A 210 -3.76 23.68 12.95
N GLN A 211 -3.50 24.72 12.16
CA GLN A 211 -2.83 25.92 12.67
C GLN A 211 -3.82 26.95 13.26
N LYS A 212 -5.13 26.83 13.00
CA LYS A 212 -6.14 27.81 13.43
C LYS A 212 -6.72 27.50 14.81
N ARG A 213 -6.96 28.53 15.62
CA ARG A 213 -7.51 28.41 16.98
C ARG A 213 -8.97 27.94 17.01
N VAL A 214 -9.79 28.42 16.08
CA VAL A 214 -11.25 28.11 16.04
C VAL A 214 -11.51 26.61 15.81
N PRO A 215 -10.93 25.94 14.80
CA PRO A 215 -11.08 24.49 14.64
C PRO A 215 -10.62 23.66 15.85
N LYS A 216 -9.47 24.02 16.44
CA LYS A 216 -8.97 23.36 17.65
C LYS A 216 -9.96 23.48 18.80
N LEU A 217 -10.45 24.69 19.05
CA LEU A 217 -11.40 24.95 20.13
C LEU A 217 -12.71 24.17 19.91
N LEU A 218 -13.28 24.22 18.70
CA LEU A 218 -14.51 23.47 18.35
C LEU A 218 -14.35 21.96 18.53
N SER A 219 -13.19 21.41 18.17
CA SER A 219 -12.92 19.97 18.28
C SER A 219 -12.88 19.43 19.71
N VAL A 220 -12.68 20.31 20.69
CA VAL A 220 -12.66 19.99 22.12
C VAL A 220 -13.99 20.37 22.76
N LEU A 221 -14.48 21.58 22.49
CA LEU A 221 -15.70 22.11 23.10
C LEU A 221 -16.92 21.26 22.79
N ILE A 222 -17.09 20.79 21.56
CA ILE A 222 -18.31 20.09 21.15
C ILE A 222 -18.45 18.72 21.83
N PRO A 223 -17.45 17.83 21.82
CA PRO A 223 -17.52 16.59 22.59
C PRO A 223 -17.66 16.82 24.10
N VAL A 224 -17.04 17.87 24.65
CA VAL A 224 -17.22 18.22 26.08
C VAL A 224 -18.65 18.67 26.35
N ALA A 225 -19.21 19.55 25.52
CA ALA A 225 -20.60 20.00 25.62
C ALA A 225 -21.58 18.82 25.51
N ASN A 226 -21.34 17.89 24.58
CA ASN A 226 -22.15 16.68 24.44
C ASN A 226 -21.98 15.71 25.61
N ALA A 227 -20.79 15.60 26.20
CA ALA A 227 -20.58 14.79 27.40
C ALA A 227 -21.31 15.38 28.63
N ILE A 228 -21.28 16.71 28.78
CA ILE A 228 -22.01 17.41 29.84
C ILE A 228 -23.52 17.22 29.67
N THR A 229 -24.06 17.46 28.47
CA THR A 229 -25.50 17.31 28.25
C THR A 229 -25.96 15.86 28.31
N LEU A 230 -25.15 14.91 27.86
CA LEU A 230 -25.42 13.49 28.08
C LEU A 230 -25.44 13.13 29.57
N SER A 231 -24.52 13.68 30.37
CA SER A 231 -24.49 13.44 31.82
C SER A 231 -25.72 14.04 32.51
N LEU A 232 -26.15 15.24 32.12
CA LEU A 232 -27.37 15.87 32.62
C LEU A 232 -28.64 15.11 32.22
N LEU A 233 -28.66 14.52 31.02
CA LEU A 233 -29.75 13.65 30.57
C LEU A 233 -29.84 12.38 31.42
N LEU A 234 -28.69 11.74 31.72
CA LEU A 234 -28.65 10.53 32.55
C LEU A 234 -29.05 10.78 34.01
N LEU A 235 -28.96 12.02 34.48
CA LEU A 235 -29.41 12.47 35.80
C LEU A 235 -30.87 12.97 35.79
N ASP A 236 -31.59 12.81 34.68
CA ASP A 236 -32.97 13.29 34.47
C ASP A 236 -33.17 14.80 34.71
N VAL A 237 -32.10 15.60 34.58
CA VAL A 237 -32.15 17.06 34.76
C VAL A 237 -32.71 17.76 33.51
N ILE A 238 -32.47 17.20 32.32
CA ILE A 238 -32.92 17.77 31.04
C ILE A 238 -33.69 16.73 30.22
N PRO A 239 -34.71 17.14 29.43
CA PRO A 239 -35.41 16.22 28.53
C PRO A 239 -34.54 15.79 27.35
N ALA A 240 -34.74 14.55 26.88
CA ALA A 240 -34.01 13.97 25.74
C ALA A 240 -34.13 14.80 24.45
N SER A 241 -35.24 15.53 24.27
CA SER A 241 -35.45 16.40 23.10
C SER A 241 -34.41 17.51 22.99
N LEU A 242 -33.95 18.09 24.10
CA LEU A 242 -32.92 19.13 24.11
C LEU A 242 -31.55 18.58 23.72
N PHE A 243 -31.21 17.38 24.20
CA PHE A 243 -29.98 16.70 23.80
C PHE A 243 -29.98 16.41 22.30
N VAL A 244 -31.06 15.84 21.78
CA VAL A 244 -31.21 15.54 20.35
C VAL A 244 -31.14 16.82 19.52
N LEU A 245 -31.83 17.89 19.93
CA LEU A 245 -31.80 19.19 19.24
C LEU A 245 -30.37 19.76 19.18
N GLN A 246 -29.62 19.73 20.28
CA GLN A 246 -28.21 20.16 20.31
C GLN A 246 -27.35 19.36 19.32
N VAL A 247 -27.46 18.03 19.35
CA VAL A 247 -26.70 17.15 18.45
C VAL A 247 -27.04 17.43 16.98
N VAL A 248 -28.31 17.69 16.66
CA VAL A 248 -28.76 18.04 15.31
C VAL A 248 -28.19 19.40 14.87
N ILE A 249 -28.21 20.41 15.74
CA ILE A 249 -27.62 21.74 15.46
C ILE A 249 -26.12 21.61 15.17
N PHE A 250 -25.41 20.83 15.99
CA PHE A 250 -23.99 20.54 15.80
C PHE A 250 -23.73 19.78 14.49
N ALA A 251 -24.54 18.78 14.17
CA ALA A 251 -24.43 18.06 12.90
C ALA A 251 -24.63 19.00 11.70
N LEU A 252 -25.62 19.90 11.74
CA LEU A 252 -25.86 20.89 10.70
C LEU A 252 -24.70 21.89 10.58
N ALA A 253 -24.19 22.41 11.70
CA ALA A 253 -23.05 23.33 11.69
C ALA A 253 -21.76 22.70 11.12
N SER A 254 -21.58 21.39 11.32
CA SER A 254 -20.43 20.64 10.77
C SER A 254 -20.39 20.62 9.23
N THR A 255 -21.54 20.77 8.56
CA THR A 255 -21.63 20.72 7.09
C THR A 255 -20.82 21.80 6.38
N ILE A 256 -20.61 22.96 7.05
CA ILE A 256 -19.77 24.06 6.56
C ILE A 256 -18.33 23.57 6.33
N TYR A 257 -17.81 22.79 7.27
CA TYR A 257 -16.46 22.21 7.19
C TYR A 257 -16.43 20.99 6.27
N SER A 258 -17.47 20.16 6.31
CA SER A 258 -17.58 18.94 5.50
C SER A 258 -17.45 19.21 3.99
N ARG A 259 -18.05 20.31 3.48
CA ARG A 259 -17.91 20.71 2.06
C ARG A 259 -16.46 20.93 1.63
N ASN A 260 -15.66 21.59 2.46
CA ASN A 260 -14.26 21.86 2.16
C ASN A 260 -13.39 20.60 2.29
N ILE A 261 -13.67 19.77 3.29
CA ILE A 261 -12.99 18.47 3.51
C ILE A 261 -13.31 17.50 2.35
N THR A 262 -14.52 17.57 1.80
CA THR A 262 -14.94 16.77 0.65
C THR A 262 -14.14 17.10 -0.59
N LYS A 263 -13.89 18.38 -0.88
CA LYS A 263 -13.04 18.80 -2.01
C LYS A 263 -11.61 18.26 -1.87
N ILE A 264 -11.03 18.30 -0.67
CA ILE A 264 -9.67 17.80 -0.44
C ILE A 264 -9.63 16.28 -0.64
N GLN A 265 -10.61 15.54 -0.13
CA GLN A 265 -10.66 14.09 -0.32
C GLN A 265 -10.90 13.69 -1.76
N SER A 266 -11.81 14.35 -2.47
CA SER A 266 -12.11 13.97 -3.85
C SER A 266 -10.88 14.10 -4.75
N VAL A 267 -10.00 15.04 -4.45
CA VAL A 267 -8.74 15.24 -5.17
C VAL A 267 -7.69 14.20 -4.76
N TYR A 268 -7.49 13.99 -3.44
CA TYR A 268 -6.32 13.24 -2.98
C TYR A 268 -6.60 11.86 -2.36
N GLY A 269 -7.83 11.54 -1.99
CA GLY A 269 -8.19 10.36 -1.21
C GLY A 269 -7.84 9.04 -1.90
N ALA A 270 -8.26 8.87 -3.16
CA ALA A 270 -7.94 7.66 -3.94
C ALA A 270 -6.43 7.51 -4.19
N LYS A 271 -5.72 8.63 -4.35
CA LYS A 271 -4.27 8.64 -4.63
C LYS A 271 -3.45 8.30 -3.39
N MET A 272 -3.86 8.80 -2.22
CA MET A 272 -3.19 8.50 -0.96
C MET A 272 -3.45 7.07 -0.46
N GLN A 273 -4.54 6.42 -0.89
CA GLN A 273 -4.71 4.99 -0.63
C GLN A 273 -3.58 4.14 -1.26
N ILE A 274 -2.92 4.62 -2.33
CA ILE A 274 -1.74 3.97 -2.91
C ILE A 274 -0.54 4.01 -1.96
N LEU A 275 -0.43 5.02 -1.08
CA LEU A 275 0.61 5.02 -0.07
C LEU A 275 0.49 3.81 0.87
N ASN A 276 -0.72 3.26 1.07
CA ASN A 276 -0.88 2.02 1.81
C ASN A 276 -0.20 0.83 1.11
N THR A 277 -0.24 0.77 -0.22
CA THR A 277 0.56 -0.18 -1.02
C THR A 277 2.04 -0.05 -0.72
N HIS A 278 2.54 1.18 -0.75
CA HIS A 278 3.95 1.46 -0.50
C HIS A 278 4.36 1.09 0.93
N SER A 279 3.46 1.20 1.92
CA SER A 279 3.77 0.81 3.31
C SER A 279 4.28 -0.63 3.43
N LYS A 280 3.75 -1.58 2.63
CA LYS A 280 4.19 -2.98 2.65
C LYS A 280 5.54 -3.19 1.98
N LEU A 281 5.86 -2.39 0.96
CA LEU A 281 7.18 -2.41 0.34
C LEU A 281 8.23 -1.79 1.27
N ILE A 282 7.88 -0.66 1.92
CA ILE A 282 8.72 -0.02 2.92
C ILE A 282 8.95 -0.96 4.11
N GLU A 283 7.91 -1.63 4.62
CA GLU A 283 8.02 -2.65 5.68
C GLU A 283 8.99 -3.78 5.29
N LEU A 284 8.97 -4.21 4.01
CA LEU A 284 9.89 -5.22 3.52
C LEU A 284 11.34 -4.71 3.51
N ILE A 285 11.56 -3.45 3.13
CA ILE A 285 12.89 -2.80 3.13
C ILE A 285 13.39 -2.60 4.57
N GLU A 286 12.57 -2.08 5.47
CA GLU A 286 12.94 -1.76 6.87
C GLU A 286 13.32 -3.01 7.70
N ASN A 287 12.80 -4.18 7.32
CA ASN A 287 13.05 -5.45 8.01
C ASN A 287 14.15 -6.29 7.35
N GLN A 288 14.66 -5.89 6.19
CA GLN A 288 15.74 -6.59 5.50
C GLN A 288 17.10 -6.13 6.03
N TYR A 289 18.03 -7.04 6.26
CA TYR A 289 19.42 -6.67 6.51
C TYR A 289 20.15 -6.45 5.18
N PHE A 290 20.79 -5.29 5.02
CA PHE A 290 21.64 -4.95 3.88
C PHE A 290 23.10 -4.79 4.32
N ARG A 291 24.02 -5.36 3.54
CA ARG A 291 25.47 -5.36 3.79
C ARG A 291 26.17 -4.21 3.08
N THR A 292 25.73 -3.87 1.88
CA THR A 292 26.34 -2.82 1.06
C THR A 292 26.00 -1.43 1.62
N ALA A 293 26.98 -0.53 1.58
CA ALA A 293 26.82 0.83 2.11
C ALA A 293 25.68 1.59 1.42
N ASN A 294 25.51 1.39 0.11
CA ASN A 294 24.49 2.07 -0.71
C ASN A 294 23.06 1.65 -0.29
N LEU A 295 22.79 0.34 -0.19
CA LEU A 295 21.48 -0.15 0.26
C LEU A 295 21.22 0.15 1.74
N GLY A 296 22.27 0.14 2.57
CA GLY A 296 22.18 0.58 3.96
C GLY A 296 21.80 2.06 4.08
N GLN A 297 22.43 2.95 3.30
CA GLN A 297 22.08 4.37 3.24
C GLN A 297 20.64 4.58 2.73
N LEU A 298 20.22 3.81 1.73
CA LEU A 298 18.86 3.84 1.22
C LEU A 298 17.84 3.41 2.30
N GLN A 299 18.16 2.36 3.06
CA GLN A 299 17.33 1.90 4.18
C GLN A 299 17.24 2.94 5.30
N LEU A 300 18.32 3.67 5.59
CA LEU A 300 18.34 4.73 6.59
C LEU A 300 17.41 5.90 6.23
N ARG A 301 16.98 6.07 4.98
CA ARG A 301 15.94 7.06 4.62
C ARG A 301 14.55 6.65 5.15
N PHE A 302 14.31 5.35 5.31
CA PHE A 302 13.05 4.82 5.85
C PHE A 302 13.08 4.65 7.36
N LYS A 303 14.23 4.26 7.94
CA LYS A 303 14.34 3.89 9.35
C LYS A 303 15.51 4.59 10.03
N GLN A 304 15.21 5.50 10.97
CA GLN A 304 16.20 6.19 11.80
C GLN A 304 15.78 6.17 13.27
N GLY A 305 16.44 5.37 14.10
CA GLY A 305 16.09 5.23 15.51
C GLY A 305 14.62 4.82 15.71
N ASN A 306 13.83 5.68 16.37
CA ASN A 306 12.39 5.47 16.59
C ASN A 306 11.49 5.90 15.42
N HIS A 307 12.08 6.46 14.37
CA HIS A 307 11.37 6.89 13.18
C HIS A 307 11.30 5.76 12.15
N SER A 308 10.09 5.41 11.71
CA SER A 308 9.80 4.42 10.68
C SER A 308 8.81 5.02 9.68
N ALA A 309 9.24 5.10 8.42
CA ALA A 309 8.40 5.54 7.31
C ALA A 309 7.19 4.62 7.13
N CYS A 310 7.36 3.30 7.35
CA CYS A 310 6.25 2.35 7.34
C CYS A 310 5.16 2.74 8.35
N LEU A 311 5.52 3.01 9.61
CA LEU A 311 4.56 3.41 10.63
C LEU A 311 3.91 4.76 10.31
N ALA A 312 4.68 5.72 9.80
CA ALA A 312 4.15 7.02 9.40
C ALA A 312 3.11 6.89 8.28
N VAL A 313 3.44 6.16 7.21
CA VAL A 313 2.53 5.94 6.08
C VAL A 313 1.31 5.12 6.48
N HIS A 314 1.48 4.10 7.34
CA HIS A 314 0.35 3.31 7.85
C HIS A 314 -0.60 4.16 8.70
N LYS A 315 -0.07 5.06 9.52
CA LYS A 315 -0.87 6.02 10.30
C LYS A 315 -1.68 6.94 9.39
N LEU A 316 -1.08 7.47 8.32
CA LEU A 316 -1.81 8.27 7.33
C LEU A 316 -2.93 7.47 6.67
N SER A 317 -2.65 6.25 6.21
CA SER A 317 -3.67 5.38 5.60
C SER A 317 -4.85 5.12 6.54
N LYS A 318 -4.58 4.86 7.82
CA LYS A 318 -5.63 4.69 8.84
C LYS A 318 -6.49 5.95 9.00
N LEU A 319 -5.87 7.13 9.01
CA LEU A 319 -6.58 8.41 9.11
C LEU A 319 -7.49 8.66 7.90
N LEU A 320 -6.99 8.39 6.69
CA LEU A 320 -7.72 8.55 5.43
C LEU A 320 -8.89 7.56 5.32
N ASN A 321 -8.66 6.29 5.66
CA ASN A 321 -9.73 5.27 5.70
C ASN A 321 -10.82 5.64 6.72
N GLY A 322 -10.43 6.25 7.85
CA GLY A 322 -11.40 6.77 8.82
C GLY A 322 -12.22 7.93 8.28
N LEU A 323 -11.66 8.73 7.37
CA LEU A 323 -12.36 9.83 6.70
C LEU A 323 -13.30 9.34 5.57
N ASP A 324 -13.07 8.14 5.03
CA ASP A 324 -13.97 7.51 4.04
C ASP A 324 -15.28 7.00 4.66
N GLN A 325 -15.36 6.88 6.00
CA GLN A 325 -16.61 6.54 6.70
C GLN A 325 -17.73 7.56 6.46
N ARG A 326 -17.39 8.76 5.96
CA ARG A 326 -18.35 9.79 5.53
C ARG A 326 -19.38 9.30 4.50
N ASN A 327 -19.01 8.27 3.72
CA ASN A 327 -19.89 7.72 2.68
C ASN A 327 -21.15 7.08 3.27
N ASN A 328 -21.15 6.77 4.57
CA ASN A 328 -22.35 6.38 5.30
C ASN A 328 -22.98 7.60 5.98
N ILE A 329 -24.06 8.12 5.39
CA ILE A 329 -24.75 9.35 5.83
C ILE A 329 -25.16 9.28 7.30
N LEU A 330 -25.67 8.13 7.77
CA LEU A 330 -26.10 7.97 9.16
C LEU A 330 -24.91 8.04 10.12
N VAL A 331 -23.83 7.31 9.81
CA VAL A 331 -22.60 7.31 10.61
C VAL A 331 -21.98 8.71 10.61
N ALA A 332 -21.91 9.37 9.45
CA ALA A 332 -21.39 10.71 9.32
C ALA A 332 -22.20 11.71 10.16
N PHE A 333 -23.54 11.66 10.08
CA PHE A 333 -24.41 12.55 10.84
C PHE A 333 -24.23 12.39 12.36
N VAL A 334 -24.24 11.14 12.85
CA VAL A 334 -24.07 10.85 14.27
C VAL A 334 -22.67 11.23 14.77
N LEU A 335 -21.61 10.83 14.06
CA LEU A 335 -20.23 11.13 14.47
C LEU A 335 -19.91 12.62 14.41
N ASN A 336 -20.44 13.34 13.40
CA ASN A 336 -20.25 14.78 13.31
C ASN A 336 -21.07 15.52 14.37
N GLY A 337 -22.31 15.13 14.63
CA GLY A 337 -23.14 15.74 15.69
C GLY A 337 -22.55 15.55 17.09
N LEU A 338 -21.97 14.38 17.37
CA LEU A 338 -21.41 14.06 18.69
C LEU A 338 -19.99 14.60 18.91
N MET A 339 -19.11 14.53 17.90
CA MET A 339 -17.67 14.78 18.10
C MET A 339 -17.04 15.73 17.10
N PHE A 340 -17.80 16.26 16.12
CA PHE A 340 -17.22 16.96 14.97
C PHE A 340 -16.12 16.11 14.31
N TRP A 341 -16.43 14.82 14.12
CA TRP A 341 -15.47 13.79 13.74
C TRP A 341 -14.66 14.13 12.50
N GLU A 342 -15.29 14.62 11.42
CA GLU A 342 -14.58 14.98 10.19
C GLU A 342 -13.54 16.08 10.41
N LEU A 343 -13.87 17.10 11.20
CA LEU A 343 -12.94 18.17 11.53
C LEU A 343 -11.74 17.64 12.32
N ARG A 344 -12.01 16.78 13.31
CA ARG A 344 -10.96 16.13 14.12
C ARG A 344 -10.05 15.24 13.27
N GLN A 345 -10.64 14.42 12.40
CA GLN A 345 -9.89 13.58 11.47
C GLN A 345 -9.03 14.42 10.53
N MET A 346 -9.58 15.50 9.96
CA MET A 346 -8.82 16.41 9.11
C MET A 346 -7.64 17.06 9.86
N MET A 347 -7.83 17.47 11.12
CA MET A 347 -6.75 17.99 11.94
C MET A 347 -5.68 16.95 12.25
N HIS A 348 -6.04 15.68 12.44
CA HIS A 348 -5.05 14.61 12.61
C HIS A 348 -4.26 14.33 11.32
N ILE A 349 -4.91 14.43 10.15
CA ILE A 349 -4.25 14.36 8.84
C ILE A 349 -3.28 15.53 8.66
N GLU A 350 -3.71 16.76 8.99
CA GLU A 350 -2.83 17.93 8.91
C GLU A 350 -1.70 17.88 9.95
N ALA A 351 -1.94 17.37 11.16
CA ALA A 351 -0.88 17.15 12.14
C ALA A 351 0.17 16.15 11.64
N TRP A 352 -0.28 15.07 10.98
CA TRP A 352 0.62 14.13 10.32
C TRP A 352 1.41 14.81 9.21
N LYS A 353 0.74 15.66 8.42
CA LYS A 353 1.35 16.39 7.32
C LYS A 353 2.45 17.33 7.80
N GLU A 354 2.20 18.13 8.83
CA GLU A 354 3.23 19.00 9.43
C GLU A 354 4.45 18.20 9.93
N ALA A 355 4.23 16.98 10.43
CA ALA A 355 5.31 16.15 10.97
C ALA A 355 6.12 15.38 9.90
N HIS A 356 5.50 14.99 8.78
CA HIS A 356 6.05 14.00 7.86
C HIS A 356 6.02 14.38 6.37
N ALA A 357 5.28 15.41 5.98
CA ALA A 357 5.09 15.73 4.56
C ALA A 357 6.39 16.13 3.85
N SER A 358 7.34 16.73 4.57
CA SER A 358 8.66 17.07 4.03
C SER A 358 9.51 15.85 3.69
N GLN A 359 9.30 14.73 4.38
CA GLN A 359 10.03 13.47 4.21
C GLN A 359 9.40 12.57 3.14
N LEU A 360 8.11 12.77 2.83
CA LEU A 360 7.37 11.93 1.89
C LEU A 360 8.01 11.84 0.49
N PRO A 361 8.46 12.94 -0.15
CA PRO A 361 9.16 12.85 -1.43
C PRO A 361 10.43 12.00 -1.35
N ASP A 362 11.19 12.14 -0.26
CA ASP A 362 12.42 11.38 -0.04
C ASP A 362 12.14 9.88 0.07
N TRP A 363 11.06 9.49 0.77
CA TRP A 363 10.64 8.09 0.86
C TRP A 363 10.19 7.52 -0.48
N LEU A 364 9.46 8.29 -1.29
CA LEU A 364 9.01 7.84 -2.61
C LEU A 364 10.20 7.69 -3.57
N ASP A 365 11.15 8.64 -3.53
CA ASP A 365 12.40 8.58 -4.29
C ASP A 365 13.23 7.36 -3.89
N ALA A 366 13.44 7.14 -2.59
CA ALA A 366 14.15 5.98 -2.08
C ALA A 366 13.49 4.65 -2.48
N LEU A 367 12.15 4.64 -2.50
CA LEU A 367 11.38 3.45 -2.87
C LEU A 367 11.48 3.17 -4.37
N GLY A 368 11.49 4.22 -5.20
CA GLY A 368 11.76 4.13 -6.63
C GLY A 368 13.18 3.63 -6.92
N GLU A 369 14.19 4.13 -6.21
CA GLU A 369 15.56 3.63 -6.32
C GLU A 369 15.64 2.13 -5.99
N MET A 370 15.02 1.69 -4.88
CA MET A 370 14.99 0.27 -4.51
C MET A 370 14.30 -0.60 -5.59
N ASP A 371 13.22 -0.11 -6.18
CA ASP A 371 12.50 -0.80 -7.24
C ASP A 371 13.36 -0.94 -8.52
N ALA A 372 14.05 0.13 -8.92
CA ALA A 372 15.02 0.10 -10.02
C ALA A 372 16.19 -0.86 -9.74
N TYR A 373 16.73 -0.87 -8.52
CA TYR A 373 17.74 -1.84 -8.10
C TYR A 373 17.24 -3.29 -8.16
N CYS A 374 16.00 -3.55 -7.72
CA CYS A 374 15.38 -4.87 -7.82
C CYS A 374 15.22 -5.33 -9.28
N SER A 375 14.91 -4.39 -10.18
CA SER A 375 14.81 -4.63 -11.62
C SER A 375 16.16 -5.07 -12.21
N LEU A 376 17.21 -4.28 -11.99
CA LEU A 376 18.58 -4.58 -12.43
C LEU A 376 19.09 -5.90 -11.85
N ALA A 377 18.87 -6.13 -10.56
CA ALA A 377 19.31 -7.34 -9.88
C ALA A 377 18.58 -8.61 -10.35
N THR A 378 17.32 -8.47 -10.80
CA THR A 378 16.56 -9.57 -11.40
C THR A 378 17.09 -9.89 -12.79
N PHE A 379 17.35 -8.88 -13.61
CA PHE A 379 18.02 -9.09 -14.90
C PHE A 379 19.38 -9.76 -14.73
N ALA A 380 20.21 -9.29 -13.79
CA ALA A 380 21.53 -9.86 -13.53
C ALA A 380 21.47 -11.32 -13.03
N TYR A 381 20.42 -11.69 -12.30
CA TYR A 381 20.18 -13.08 -11.92
C TYR A 381 19.82 -13.96 -13.13
N ASN A 382 19.02 -13.46 -14.05
CA ASN A 382 18.58 -14.19 -15.24
C ASN A 382 19.67 -14.30 -16.32
N HIS A 383 20.62 -13.37 -16.35
CA HIS A 383 21.70 -13.31 -17.36
C HIS A 383 23.10 -13.33 -16.71
N PRO A 384 23.49 -14.43 -16.03
CA PRO A 384 24.73 -14.50 -15.24
C PRO A 384 26.00 -14.30 -16.07
N ILE A 385 25.99 -14.69 -17.36
CA ILE A 385 27.14 -14.58 -18.28
C ILE A 385 27.32 -13.15 -18.80
N MET A 386 26.24 -12.42 -19.07
CA MET A 386 26.30 -11.05 -19.60
C MET A 386 26.73 -10.04 -18.53
N CYS A 387 26.25 -10.20 -17.29
CA CYS A 387 26.59 -9.28 -16.22
C CYS A 387 28.06 -9.38 -15.79
N THR A 388 28.72 -10.51 -15.97
CA THR A 388 30.17 -10.64 -15.75
C THR A 388 31.03 -9.92 -16.78
N LEU A 389 30.53 -9.66 -18.00
CA LEU A 389 31.36 -9.20 -19.13
C LEU A 389 31.23 -7.71 -19.45
N ALA A 390 30.10 -7.05 -19.17
CA ALA A 390 29.91 -5.63 -19.53
C ALA A 390 29.64 -4.69 -18.34
N TRP A 391 29.07 -5.21 -17.24
CA TRP A 391 28.60 -4.39 -16.12
C TRP A 391 29.33 -4.63 -14.79
N LEU A 392 30.24 -5.60 -14.71
CA LEU A 392 30.98 -5.93 -13.47
C LEU A 392 32.51 -5.95 -13.62
N SER A 393 33.02 -5.93 -14.86
CA SER A 393 34.44 -6.21 -15.13
C SER A 393 35.12 -5.14 -15.96
N ILE A 394 34.63 -3.89 -15.95
CA ILE A 394 35.47 -2.78 -16.42
C ILE A 394 36.52 -2.46 -15.35
N ARG A 395 37.50 -3.36 -15.21
CA ARG A 395 38.84 -3.00 -14.78
C ARG A 395 39.42 -2.16 -15.92
N PHE A 396 39.17 -0.85 -15.89
CA PHE A 396 40.07 0.07 -16.56
C PHE A 396 41.42 -0.07 -15.84
N ALA A 397 42.36 -0.69 -16.55
CA ALA A 397 43.79 -0.59 -16.29
C ALA A 397 44.24 0.88 -16.40
#